data_AF-A0A1M5J6F8-F1
#
_entry.id   AF-A0A1M5J6F8-F1
#
_cell.length_a   1.000
_cell.length_b   1.000
_cell.length_c   1.000
_cell.angle_alpha   90.00
_cell.angle_beta   90.00
_cell.angle_gamma   90.00
#
_symmetry.space_group_name_H-M   'P 1'
#
loop_
_entity.id
_entity.type
_entity.pdbx_description
1 polymer ?
#
loop_
_entity_poly.entity_id
_entity_poly.type
_entity_poly.pdbx_seq_one_letter_code
_entity_poly.pdbx_strand_id
1 'polypeptide(L)'
;MSETTVPKAATWGLFAAWVVHDAEELLTMAGWSRRNGPELRRRYPGVPDRVWSLVDVSPTQARVAIGLVALVFASAAADGARTGGRSAWYQTALAAFGWHSLTHVAQAVLLRRYTPGLLTAPTVVAPFSLWAWRKLRQAGVLRRGGAGGAVGVAAFPLVAGVAHAVGRAVARRR
;
A
#
# COMPACT_ATOMS: atom_id res chain seq x y z
N MET A 1 19.03 32.14 -1.49
CA MET A 1 18.18 31.04 -2.01
C MET A 1 17.20 30.68 -0.91
N SER A 2 15.88 30.82 -1.14
CA SER A 2 14.87 30.41 -0.15
C SER A 2 14.92 28.89 -0.01
N GLU A 3 15.28 28.41 1.18
CA GLU A 3 15.20 26.99 1.52
C GLU A 3 13.71 26.60 1.48
N THR A 4 13.30 25.92 0.40
CA THR A 4 11.90 25.54 0.23
C THR A 4 11.59 24.45 1.25
N THR A 5 10.85 24.79 2.30
CA THR A 5 10.48 23.85 3.36
C THR A 5 9.49 22.80 2.83
N VAL A 6 9.63 21.56 3.27
CA VAL A 6 8.68 20.48 2.93
C VAL A 6 7.37 20.75 3.68
N PRO A 7 6.22 20.88 2.99
CA PRO A 7 4.95 21.11 3.66
C PRO A 7 4.55 19.89 4.49
N LYS A 8 3.94 20.11 5.67
CA LYS A 8 3.43 19.02 6.53
C LYS A 8 2.43 18.10 5.80
N ALA A 9 1.70 18.63 4.83
CA ALA A 9 0.81 17.84 3.98
C ALA A 9 1.55 16.80 3.14
N ALA A 10 2.82 17.04 2.76
CA ALA A 10 3.62 16.01 2.08
C ALA A 10 3.92 14.83 3.00
N THR A 11 4.09 15.04 4.31
CA THR A 11 4.41 13.96 5.25
C THR A 11 3.16 13.30 5.83
N TRP A 12 2.29 14.05 6.49
CA TRP A 12 1.06 13.51 7.09
C TRP A 12 0.04 13.07 6.05
N GLY A 13 0.10 13.64 4.85
CA GLY A 13 -0.72 13.20 3.73
C GLY A 13 -0.44 11.76 3.32
N LEU A 14 0.72 11.19 3.65
CA LEU A 14 1.01 9.77 3.39
C LEU A 14 0.04 8.88 4.16
N PHE A 15 -0.13 9.15 5.46
CA PHE A 15 -1.06 8.40 6.28
C PHE A 15 -2.52 8.67 5.86
N ALA A 16 -2.87 9.92 5.57
CA ALA A 16 -4.24 10.25 5.13
C ALA A 16 -4.60 9.57 3.78
N ALA A 17 -3.71 9.62 2.80
CA ALA A 17 -3.90 8.96 1.51
C ALA A 17 -3.97 7.43 1.66
N TRP A 18 -3.12 6.86 2.54
CA TRP A 18 -3.17 5.44 2.89
C TRP A 18 -4.53 5.07 3.51
N VAL A 19 -5.04 5.83 4.48
CA VAL A 19 -6.36 5.58 5.09
C VAL A 19 -7.47 5.56 4.04
N VAL A 20 -7.46 6.51 3.10
CA VAL A 20 -8.48 6.55 2.02
C VAL A 20 -8.37 5.33 1.11
N HIS A 21 -7.15 4.93 0.75
CA HIS A 21 -6.91 3.76 -0.10
C HIS A 21 -7.33 2.45 0.60
N ASP A 22 -6.85 2.22 1.81
CA ASP A 22 -7.14 1.00 2.56
C ASP A 22 -8.59 0.94 3.03
N ALA A 23 -9.31 2.07 3.11
CA ALA A 23 -10.76 2.06 3.32
C ALA A 23 -11.50 1.44 2.13
N GLU A 24 -11.12 1.76 0.88
CA GLU A 24 -11.67 1.09 -0.31
C GLU A 24 -11.37 -0.41 -0.26
N GLU A 25 -10.12 -0.77 0.03
CA GLU A 25 -9.71 -2.16 0.15
C GLU A 25 -10.52 -2.90 1.22
N LEU A 26 -10.64 -2.33 2.42
CA LEU A 26 -11.39 -2.93 3.53
C LEU A 26 -12.85 -3.20 3.15
N LEU A 27 -13.48 -2.25 2.48
CA LEU A 27 -14.89 -2.35 2.06
C LEU A 27 -15.11 -3.36 0.94
N THR A 28 -14.10 -3.59 0.09
CA THR A 28 -14.28 -4.34 -1.16
C THR A 28 -13.59 -5.70 -1.17
N MET A 29 -12.47 -5.89 -0.47
CA MET A 29 -11.57 -7.04 -0.58
C MET A 29 -12.25 -8.38 -0.25
N ALA A 30 -12.89 -8.49 0.91
CA ALA A 30 -13.52 -9.76 1.31
C ALA A 30 -14.74 -10.12 0.44
N GLY A 31 -15.52 -9.11 0.02
CA GLY A 31 -16.64 -9.30 -0.89
C GLY A 31 -16.19 -9.70 -2.29
N TRP A 32 -15.15 -9.04 -2.79
CA TRP A 32 -14.55 -9.31 -4.09
C TRP A 32 -13.92 -10.70 -4.16
N SER A 33 -13.14 -11.08 -3.14
CA SER A 33 -12.52 -12.41 -3.01
C SER A 33 -13.57 -13.51 -3.13
N ARG A 34 -14.64 -13.44 -2.32
CA ARG A 34 -15.71 -14.45 -2.32
C ARG A 34 -16.43 -14.57 -3.67
N ARG A 35 -16.68 -13.44 -4.35
CA ARG A 35 -17.40 -13.41 -5.63
C ARG A 35 -16.54 -13.90 -6.79
N ASN A 36 -15.26 -13.52 -6.83
CA ASN A 36 -14.39 -13.75 -7.99
C ASN A 36 -13.47 -14.97 -7.83
N GLY A 37 -13.10 -15.33 -6.60
CA GLY A 37 -12.15 -16.41 -6.30
C GLY A 37 -12.49 -17.74 -6.96
N PRO A 38 -13.73 -18.28 -6.83
CA PRO A 38 -14.09 -19.55 -7.45
C PRO A 38 -14.00 -19.55 -8.98
N GLU A 39 -14.43 -18.45 -9.63
CA GLU A 39 -14.36 -18.29 -11.09
C GLU A 39 -12.91 -18.21 -11.56
N LEU A 40 -12.09 -17.38 -10.91
CA LEU A 40 -10.67 -17.21 -11.24
C LEU A 40 -9.90 -18.52 -11.06
N ARG A 41 -10.19 -19.29 -9.98
CA ARG A 41 -9.57 -20.59 -9.74
C ARG A 41 -9.88 -21.60 -10.85
N ARG A 42 -11.12 -21.62 -11.36
CA ARG A 42 -11.48 -22.46 -12.52
C ARG A 42 -10.81 -21.99 -13.81
N ARG A 43 -10.68 -20.68 -14.01
CA ARG A 43 -10.09 -20.08 -15.21
C ARG A 43 -8.58 -20.30 -15.30
N TYR A 44 -7.88 -20.39 -14.18
CA TYR A 44 -6.44 -20.56 -14.11
C TYR A 44 -6.05 -21.82 -13.31
N PRO A 45 -6.36 -23.03 -13.81
CA PRO A 45 -6.15 -24.28 -13.08
C PRO A 45 -4.67 -24.61 -12.82
N GLY A 46 -3.75 -24.02 -13.60
CA GLY A 46 -2.30 -24.18 -13.41
C GLY A 46 -1.72 -23.37 -12.24
N VAL A 47 -2.51 -22.50 -11.60
CA VAL A 47 -2.06 -21.70 -10.45
C VAL A 47 -2.13 -22.56 -9.18
N PRO A 48 -1.02 -22.70 -8.42
CA PRO A 48 -1.00 -23.53 -7.21
C PRO A 48 -1.99 -23.07 -6.14
N ASP A 49 -2.58 -24.01 -5.40
CA ASP A 49 -3.56 -23.73 -4.33
C ASP A 49 -3.03 -22.77 -3.25
N ARG A 50 -1.72 -22.80 -2.97
CA ARG A 50 -1.09 -21.83 -2.07
C ARG A 50 -1.29 -20.38 -2.53
N VAL A 51 -1.32 -20.11 -3.83
CA VAL A 51 -1.56 -18.77 -4.39
C VAL A 51 -3.04 -18.40 -4.24
N TRP A 52 -3.95 -19.35 -4.51
CA TRP A 52 -5.39 -19.14 -4.28
C TRP A 52 -5.71 -18.83 -2.81
N SER A 53 -4.98 -19.44 -1.88
CA SER A 53 -5.13 -19.12 -0.45
C SER A 53 -4.83 -17.65 -0.13
N LEU A 54 -3.96 -16.97 -0.90
CA LEU A 54 -3.65 -15.55 -0.73
C LEU A 54 -4.78 -14.65 -1.21
N VAL A 55 -5.56 -15.10 -2.19
CA VAL A 55 -6.72 -14.38 -2.72
C VAL A 55 -7.93 -14.55 -1.79
N ASP A 56 -8.02 -15.67 -1.08
CA ASP A 56 -9.07 -15.93 -0.09
C ASP A 56 -8.84 -15.13 1.21
N VAL A 57 -9.37 -13.90 1.22
CA VAL A 57 -9.30 -12.99 2.36
C VAL A 57 -10.64 -12.88 3.09
N SER A 58 -10.65 -13.21 4.38
CA SER A 58 -11.81 -13.01 5.25
C SER A 58 -11.90 -11.55 5.77
N PRO A 59 -13.09 -11.06 6.16
CA PRO A 59 -13.24 -9.72 6.74
C PRO A 59 -12.39 -9.49 8.00
N THR A 60 -12.22 -10.52 8.84
CA THR A 60 -11.37 -10.43 10.04
C THR A 60 -9.90 -10.35 9.67
N GLN A 61 -9.45 -11.17 8.71
CA GLN A 61 -8.08 -11.09 8.20
C GLN A 61 -7.77 -9.70 7.64
N ALA A 62 -8.66 -9.14 6.80
CA ALA A 62 -8.48 -7.81 6.22
C ALA A 62 -8.37 -6.72 7.30
N ARG A 63 -9.29 -6.69 8.27
CA ARG A 63 -9.26 -5.70 9.36
C ARG A 63 -7.98 -5.73 10.18
N VAL A 64 -7.53 -6.93 10.56
CA VAL A 64 -6.29 -7.09 11.34
C VAL A 64 -5.08 -6.67 10.52
N ALA A 65 -4.99 -7.12 9.28
CA ALA A 65 -3.87 -6.77 8.40
C ALA A 65 -3.76 -5.26 8.18
N ILE A 66 -4.87 -4.62 7.80
CA ILE A 66 -4.95 -3.16 7.60
C ILE A 66 -4.60 -2.42 8.89
N GLY A 67 -5.10 -2.86 10.05
CA GLY A 67 -4.75 -2.26 11.33
C GLY A 67 -3.25 -2.31 11.65
N LEU A 68 -2.55 -3.41 11.32
CA LEU A 68 -1.10 -3.52 11.49
C LEU A 68 -0.34 -2.59 10.53
N VAL A 69 -0.75 -2.55 9.27
CA VAL A 69 -0.14 -1.66 8.27
C VAL A 69 -0.41 -0.18 8.59
N ALA A 70 -1.53 0.15 9.24
CA ALA A 70 -1.82 1.51 9.71
C ALA A 70 -0.71 2.04 10.64
N LEU A 71 -0.21 1.20 11.56
CA LEU A 71 0.86 1.58 12.49
C LEU A 71 2.17 1.88 11.75
N VAL A 72 2.46 1.10 10.71
CA VAL A 72 3.62 1.28 9.83
C VAL A 72 3.55 2.64 9.13
N PHE A 73 2.42 2.94 8.49
CA PHE A 73 2.24 4.21 7.77
C PHE A 73 2.14 5.42 8.69
N ALA A 74 1.47 5.29 9.84
CA ALA A 74 1.39 6.35 10.85
C ALA A 74 2.78 6.71 11.39
N SER A 75 3.59 5.70 11.75
CA SER A 75 4.96 5.92 12.23
C SER A 75 5.86 6.54 11.15
N ALA A 76 5.70 6.12 9.90
CA ALA A 76 6.44 6.69 8.76
C ALA A 76 6.06 8.16 8.53
N ALA A 77 4.77 8.49 8.55
CA ALA A 77 4.30 9.86 8.41
C ALA A 77 4.76 10.76 9.56
N ALA A 78 4.71 10.25 10.80
CA ALA A 78 5.19 10.97 11.98
C ALA A 78 6.69 11.26 11.91
N ASP A 79 7.50 10.26 11.55
CA ASP A 79 8.95 10.43 11.41
C ASP A 79 9.31 11.34 10.22
N GLY A 80 8.55 11.25 9.13
CA GLY A 80 8.62 12.20 8.02
C GLY A 80 8.37 13.63 8.48
N ALA A 81 7.29 13.87 9.23
CA ALA A 81 6.95 15.20 9.74
C ALA A 81 8.03 15.74 10.69
N ARG A 82 8.55 14.90 11.59
CA ARG A 82 9.61 15.24 12.54
C ARG A 82 10.92 15.63 11.85
N THR A 83 11.23 15.02 10.71
CA THR A 83 12.50 15.20 9.98
C THR A 83 12.39 16.13 8.78
N GLY A 84 11.25 16.80 8.58
CA GLY A 84 11.01 17.63 7.39
C GLY A 84 11.12 16.82 6.09
N GLY A 85 10.72 15.53 6.12
CA GLY A 85 10.75 14.62 4.98
C GLY A 85 12.10 13.93 4.72
N ARG A 86 13.15 14.17 5.52
CA ARG A 86 14.49 13.57 5.34
C ARG A 86 14.58 12.11 5.80
N SER A 87 13.62 11.64 6.60
CA SER A 87 13.58 10.29 7.13
C SER A 87 13.66 9.24 6.02
N ALA A 88 14.58 8.28 6.18
CA ALA A 88 14.65 7.11 5.32
C ALA A 88 13.39 6.26 5.44
N TRP A 89 12.84 6.13 6.66
CA TRP A 89 11.61 5.37 6.90
C TRP A 89 10.43 5.94 6.12
N TYR A 90 10.23 7.25 6.23
CA TYR A 90 9.21 7.97 5.48
C TYR A 90 9.38 7.87 3.96
N GLN A 91 10.59 8.13 3.44
CA GLN A 91 10.83 8.10 1.99
C GLN A 91 10.68 6.69 1.40
N THR A 92 11.06 5.66 2.16
CA THR A 92 10.86 4.24 1.79
C THR A 92 9.37 3.89 1.78
N ALA A 93 8.60 4.28 2.81
CA ALA A 93 7.16 4.06 2.86
C ALA A 93 6.42 4.80 1.73
N LEU A 94 6.81 6.04 1.43
CA LEU A 94 6.25 6.81 0.32
C LEU A 94 6.54 6.15 -1.04
N ALA A 95 7.75 5.62 -1.23
CA ALA A 95 8.10 4.90 -2.45
C ALA A 95 7.30 3.60 -2.57
N ALA A 96 7.21 2.81 -1.50
CA ALA A 96 6.41 1.60 -1.44
C ALA A 96 4.94 1.87 -1.79
N PHE A 97 4.35 2.90 -1.18
CA PHE A 97 2.96 3.31 -1.42
C PHE A 97 2.72 3.71 -2.88
N GLY A 98 3.60 4.55 -3.43
CA GLY A 98 3.50 4.96 -4.83
C GLY A 98 3.58 3.77 -5.79
N TRP A 99 4.54 2.86 -5.61
CA TRP A 99 4.68 1.68 -6.47
C TRP A 99 3.55 0.66 -6.30
N HIS A 100 3.00 0.54 -5.08
CA HIS A 100 1.85 -0.32 -4.81
C HIS A 100 0.62 0.07 -5.66
N SER A 101 0.43 1.36 -5.98
CA SER A 101 -0.66 1.77 -6.88
C SER A 101 -0.63 1.05 -8.24
N LEU A 102 0.56 0.73 -8.76
CA LEU A 102 0.70 0.04 -10.03
C LEU A 102 0.28 -1.42 -9.94
N THR A 103 0.42 -2.05 -8.78
CA THR A 103 -0.01 -3.45 -8.61
C THR A 103 -1.52 -3.57 -8.74
N HIS A 104 -2.27 -2.59 -8.22
CA HIS A 104 -3.73 -2.53 -8.34
C HIS A 104 -4.19 -2.33 -9.78
N VAL A 105 -3.57 -1.39 -10.49
CA VAL A 105 -3.88 -1.17 -11.91
C VAL A 105 -3.54 -2.41 -12.74
N ALA A 106 -2.37 -3.02 -12.51
CA ALA A 106 -1.96 -4.24 -13.21
C ALA A 106 -2.94 -5.39 -12.95
N GLN A 107 -3.35 -5.61 -11.70
CA GLN A 107 -4.33 -6.63 -11.35
C GLN A 107 -5.66 -6.42 -12.09
N ALA A 108 -6.17 -5.18 -12.11
CA ALA A 108 -7.41 -4.86 -12.83
C ALA A 108 -7.31 -5.10 -14.34
N VAL A 109 -6.19 -4.70 -14.96
CA VAL A 109 -5.93 -4.91 -16.39
C VAL A 109 -5.81 -6.39 -16.72
N LEU A 110 -5.01 -7.14 -15.95
CA LEU A 110 -4.79 -8.57 -16.18
C LEU A 110 -6.07 -9.39 -15.99
N LEU A 111 -6.87 -9.05 -14.99
CA LEU A 111 -8.15 -9.73 -14.71
C LEU A 111 -9.32 -9.17 -15.53
N ARG A 112 -9.10 -8.06 -16.26
CA ARG A 112 -10.08 -7.31 -17.04
C ARG A 112 -11.36 -7.01 -16.25
N ARG A 113 -11.20 -6.64 -14.99
CA ARG A 113 -12.30 -6.37 -14.05
C ARG A 113 -11.86 -5.43 -12.94
N TYR A 114 -12.82 -4.84 -12.25
CA TYR A 114 -12.55 -4.12 -11.01
C TYR A 114 -11.82 -5.05 -10.01
N THR A 115 -10.82 -4.51 -9.32
CA THR A 115 -10.17 -5.13 -8.16
C THR A 115 -10.17 -4.16 -6.97
N PRO A 116 -10.16 -4.66 -5.71
CA PRO A 116 -10.00 -3.81 -4.54
C PRO A 116 -8.82 -2.87 -4.71
N GLY A 117 -8.99 -1.58 -4.40
CA GLY A 117 -7.95 -0.55 -4.52
C GLY A 117 -7.83 0.10 -5.90
N LEU A 118 -8.57 -0.36 -6.92
CA LEU A 118 -8.49 0.18 -8.28
C LEU A 118 -8.97 1.64 -8.39
N LEU A 119 -9.94 2.08 -7.59
CA LEU A 119 -10.43 3.46 -7.70
C LEU A 119 -9.41 4.43 -7.12
N THR A 120 -8.94 4.17 -5.91
CA THR A 120 -8.06 5.07 -5.16
C THR A 120 -6.59 4.94 -5.56
N ALA A 121 -6.13 3.82 -6.13
CA ALA A 121 -4.75 3.70 -6.61
C ALA A 121 -4.37 4.81 -7.63
N PRO A 122 -5.10 5.01 -8.74
CA PRO A 122 -4.80 6.06 -9.71
C PRO A 122 -5.29 7.46 -9.28
N THR A 123 -6.32 7.56 -8.42
CA THR A 123 -6.94 8.86 -8.08
C THR A 123 -6.42 9.48 -6.78
N VAL A 124 -5.85 8.67 -5.88
CA VAL A 124 -5.35 9.10 -4.56
C VAL A 124 -3.88 8.75 -4.39
N VAL A 125 -3.53 7.45 -4.49
CA VAL A 125 -2.18 6.94 -4.16
C VAL A 125 -1.13 7.52 -5.11
N ALA A 126 -1.31 7.36 -6.42
CA ALA A 126 -0.36 7.83 -7.41
C ALA A 126 -0.25 9.36 -7.42
N PRO A 127 -1.35 10.16 -7.47
CA PRO A 127 -1.26 11.61 -7.45
C PRO A 127 -0.60 12.16 -6.19
N PHE A 128 -0.96 11.64 -5.01
CA PHE A 128 -0.33 12.04 -3.76
C PHE A 128 1.17 11.73 -3.76
N SER A 129 1.54 10.50 -4.13
CA SER A 129 2.94 10.05 -4.09
C SER A 129 3.83 10.88 -5.02
N LEU A 130 3.35 11.13 -6.25
CA LEU A 130 4.05 11.98 -7.22
C LEU A 130 4.20 13.42 -6.71
N TRP A 131 3.13 13.98 -6.13
CA TRP A 131 3.16 15.32 -5.56
C TRP A 131 4.14 15.43 -4.38
N ALA A 132 4.09 14.50 -3.42
CA ALA A 132 4.97 14.48 -2.26
C ALA A 132 6.45 14.31 -2.68
N TRP A 133 6.74 13.43 -3.64
CA TRP A 133 8.08 13.31 -4.23
C TRP A 133 8.56 14.61 -4.89
N ARG A 134 7.70 15.30 -5.63
CA ARG A 134 8.04 16.61 -6.22
C ARG A 134 8.40 17.62 -5.12
N LYS A 135 7.67 17.65 -4.02
CA LYS A 135 7.95 18.55 -2.88
C LYS A 135 9.27 18.22 -2.20
N LEU A 136 9.55 16.94 -1.95
CA LEU A 136 10.82 16.49 -1.38
C LEU A 136 12.01 16.83 -2.30
N ARG A 137 11.83 16.70 -3.62
CA ARG A 137 12.85 17.04 -4.61
C ARG A 137 13.13 18.53 -4.67
N GLN A 138 12.08 19.35 -4.68
CA GLN A 138 12.19 20.82 -4.68
C GLN A 138 12.89 21.33 -3.42
N ALA A 139 12.64 20.69 -2.28
CA ALA A 139 13.31 20.99 -1.01
C ALA A 139 14.74 20.41 -0.91
N GLY A 140 15.22 19.66 -1.92
CA GLY A 140 16.55 19.05 -1.91
C GLY A 140 16.76 17.97 -0.84
N VAL A 141 15.67 17.39 -0.30
CA VAL A 141 15.72 16.43 0.81
C VAL A 141 15.64 14.97 0.39
N LEU A 142 15.37 14.70 -0.90
CA LEU A 142 15.39 13.34 -1.41
C LEU A 142 16.76 12.71 -1.17
N ARG A 143 16.76 11.51 -0.58
CA ARG A 143 17.99 10.76 -0.35
C ARG A 143 18.59 10.36 -1.71
N ARG A 144 19.87 10.64 -1.90
CA ARG A 144 20.62 10.22 -3.10
C ARG A 144 20.90 8.72 -3.00
N GLY A 145 20.40 7.95 -3.96
CA GLY A 145 20.60 6.50 -4.06
C GLY A 145 19.28 5.77 -4.28
N GLY A 146 19.11 5.14 -5.45
CA GLY A 146 17.92 4.35 -5.81
C GLY A 146 17.63 3.17 -4.87
N ALA A 147 18.58 2.82 -3.98
CA ALA A 147 18.43 1.78 -2.97
C ALA A 147 17.24 2.00 -2.03
N GLY A 148 16.93 3.24 -1.62
CA GLY A 148 15.77 3.50 -0.75
C GLY A 148 14.42 3.18 -1.42
N GLY A 149 14.32 3.48 -2.72
CA GLY A 149 13.15 3.13 -3.52
C GLY A 149 13.04 1.62 -3.76
N ALA A 150 14.14 0.97 -4.15
CA ALA A 150 14.17 -0.47 -4.38
C ALA A 150 13.88 -1.29 -3.10
N VAL A 151 14.44 -0.87 -1.97
CA VAL A 151 14.16 -1.48 -0.65
C VAL A 151 12.69 -1.32 -0.28
N GLY A 152 12.09 -0.15 -0.51
CA GLY A 152 10.66 0.05 -0.23
C GLY A 152 9.76 -0.87 -1.07
N VAL A 153 10.04 -0.97 -2.38
CA VAL A 153 9.32 -1.88 -3.29
C VAL A 153 9.45 -3.33 -2.85
N ALA A 154 10.65 -3.77 -2.45
CA ALA A 154 10.88 -5.14 -2.03
C ALA A 154 10.30 -5.46 -0.64
N ALA A 155 10.34 -4.49 0.29
CA ALA A 155 9.90 -4.69 1.67
C ALA A 155 8.38 -4.66 1.82
N PHE A 156 7.67 -3.90 0.98
CA PHE A 156 6.22 -3.74 1.12
C PHE A 156 5.42 -5.05 0.98
N PRO A 157 5.67 -5.92 -0.01
CA PRO A 157 5.03 -7.23 -0.09
C PRO A 157 5.30 -8.11 1.15
N LEU A 158 6.48 -7.99 1.76
CA LEU A 158 6.82 -8.72 2.98
C LEU A 158 5.99 -8.22 4.17
N VAL A 159 5.91 -6.91 4.37
CA VAL A 159 5.11 -6.31 5.44
C VAL A 159 3.63 -6.65 5.28
N ALA A 160 3.08 -6.48 4.07
CA ALA A 160 1.69 -6.84 3.78
C ALA A 160 1.45 -8.35 3.97
N GLY A 161 2.37 -9.19 3.49
CA GLY A 161 2.30 -10.65 3.64
C GLY A 161 2.29 -11.09 5.10
N VAL A 162 3.17 -10.52 5.94
CA VAL A 162 3.20 -10.78 7.39
C VAL A 162 1.91 -10.31 8.05
N ALA A 163 1.43 -9.11 7.73
CA ALA A 163 0.19 -8.56 8.28
C ALA A 163 -1.03 -9.46 7.95
N HIS A 164 -1.13 -9.94 6.70
CA HIS A 164 -2.15 -10.89 6.29
C HIS A 164 -1.99 -12.27 6.93
N ALA A 165 -0.77 -12.76 7.13
CA ALA A 165 -0.52 -14.02 7.82
C ALA A 165 -1.00 -13.97 9.27
N VAL A 166 -0.69 -12.87 9.99
CA VAL A 166 -1.20 -12.62 11.35
C VAL A 166 -2.72 -12.52 11.34
N GLY A 167 -3.29 -11.73 10.42
CA GLY A 167 -4.74 -11.61 10.28
C GLY A 167 -5.44 -12.95 10.03
N ARG A 168 -4.85 -13.81 9.20
CA ARG A 168 -5.35 -15.16 8.93
C ARG A 168 -5.28 -16.05 10.16
N ALA A 169 -4.17 -15.99 10.91
CA ALA A 169 -4.04 -16.75 12.15
C ALA A 169 -5.09 -16.34 13.20
N VAL A 170 -5.36 -15.04 13.33
CA VAL A 170 -6.42 -14.51 14.21
C VAL A 170 -7.80 -14.93 13.73
N ALA A 171 -8.06 -14.87 12.43
CA ALA A 171 -9.35 -15.25 11.86
C ALA A 171 -9.67 -16.75 12.03
N ARG A 172 -8.66 -17.63 12.03
CA ARG A 172 -8.82 -19.08 12.25
C ARG A 172 -9.06 -19.48 13.71
N ARG A 173 -8.80 -18.58 14.66
CA ARG A 173 -9.00 -18.82 16.11
C ARG A 173 -10.39 -18.41 16.60
N ARG A 174 -11.25 -17.89 15.73
CA ARG A 174 -12.63 -17.50 16.02
C ARG A 174 -13.58 -18.46 15.32
#